data_AF-A0A0R2FB25-F1
#
_entry.id   AF-A0A0R2FB25-F1
#
_cell.length_a   1.000
_cell.length_b   1.000
_cell.length_c   1.000
_cell.angle_alpha   90.00
_cell.angle_beta   90.00
_cell.angle_gamma   90.00
#
_symmetry.space_group_name_H-M   'P 1'
#
loop_
_entity.id
_entity.type
_entity.pdbx_description
1 polymer ?
#
loop_
_entity_poly.entity_id
_entity_poly.type
_entity_poly.pdbx_seq_one_letter_code
_entity_poly.pdbx_strand_id
1 'polypeptide(L)'
;MPTNAQLRNRRILADALMSLVEEKSFEKITVRDLCQRAHLNHSTFYRQYHNKYELLMDILPEFIENVFSGEWTNSEEMLRSILAWTEDNRIVVRNLLAEIDSMTTYRELLRAVSEQILSNPIQNTVTSTLADTINRMYFPKLVAENMATLMFQVVLQWADQSKFTEAKREAYIADVLRLFQL
;
A
#
# COMPACT_ATOMS: atom_id res chain seq x y z
N MET A 1 -13.94 -19.48 10.31
CA MET A 1 -13.49 -19.42 8.90
C MET A 1 -14.59 -18.76 8.07
N PRO A 2 -14.25 -17.89 7.11
CA PRO A 2 -15.22 -17.22 6.25
C PRO A 2 -15.93 -18.22 5.31
N THR A 3 -17.18 -17.92 4.93
CA THR A 3 -17.94 -18.72 3.96
C THR A 3 -17.53 -18.41 2.52
N ASN A 4 -17.78 -19.33 1.57
CA ASN A 4 -17.53 -19.09 0.14
C ASN A 4 -18.24 -17.83 -0.38
N ALA A 5 -19.44 -17.54 0.13
CA ALA A 5 -20.17 -16.32 -0.21
C ALA A 5 -19.47 -15.06 0.34
N GLN A 6 -18.89 -15.13 1.54
CA GLN A 6 -18.12 -14.03 2.13
C GLN A 6 -16.85 -13.76 1.31
N LEU A 7 -16.10 -14.79 0.92
CA LEU A 7 -14.88 -14.64 0.10
C LEU A 7 -15.19 -14.05 -1.27
N ARG A 8 -16.25 -14.54 -1.94
CA ARG A 8 -16.68 -13.99 -3.23
C ARG A 8 -17.06 -12.51 -3.12
N ASN A 9 -17.87 -12.16 -2.11
CA ASN A 9 -18.32 -10.79 -1.92
C ASN A 9 -17.17 -9.85 -1.55
N ARG A 10 -16.20 -10.30 -0.76
CA ARG A 10 -14.95 -9.57 -0.47
C ARG A 10 -14.24 -9.20 -1.76
N ARG A 11 -14.02 -10.16 -2.68
CA ARG A 11 -13.37 -9.91 -3.97
C ARG A 11 -14.13 -8.90 -4.83
N ILE A 12 -15.45 -9.06 -4.96
CA ILE A 12 -16.27 -8.13 -5.76
C ILE A 12 -16.22 -6.71 -5.16
N LEU A 13 -16.25 -6.58 -3.83
CA LEU A 13 -16.13 -5.30 -3.15
C LEU A 13 -14.73 -4.69 -3.28
N ALA A 14 -13.68 -5.52 -3.27
CA ALA A 14 -12.30 -5.09 -3.52
C ALA A 14 -12.16 -4.50 -4.93
N ASP A 15 -12.62 -5.22 -5.95
CA ASP A 15 -12.60 -4.79 -7.35
C ASP A 15 -13.39 -3.48 -7.52
N ALA A 16 -14.57 -3.39 -6.89
CA ALA A 16 -15.39 -2.18 -6.90
C ALA A 16 -14.69 -0.98 -6.25
N LEU A 17 -14.02 -1.21 -5.11
CA LEU A 17 -13.27 -0.17 -4.42
C LEU A 17 -12.10 0.34 -5.27
N MET A 18 -11.28 -0.56 -5.81
CA MET A 18 -10.12 -0.20 -6.64
C MET A 18 -10.54 0.55 -7.90
N SER A 19 -11.59 0.10 -8.58
CA SER A 19 -12.14 0.79 -9.76
C SER A 19 -12.67 2.19 -9.42
N LEU A 20 -13.32 2.38 -8.27
CA LEU A 20 -13.77 3.70 -7.84
C LEU A 20 -12.61 4.62 -7.45
N VAL A 21 -11.55 4.05 -6.88
CA VAL A 21 -10.31 4.77 -6.52
C VAL A 21 -9.57 5.24 -7.77
N GLU A 22 -9.67 4.57 -8.91
CA GLU A 22 -9.15 5.10 -10.17
C GLU A 22 -9.91 6.35 -10.65
N GLU A 23 -11.20 6.44 -10.32
CA GLU A 23 -12.08 7.53 -10.77
C GLU A 23 -12.05 8.75 -9.85
N LYS A 24 -11.98 8.55 -8.52
CA LYS A 24 -12.09 9.63 -7.52
C LYS A 24 -11.36 9.31 -6.22
N SER A 25 -11.07 10.36 -5.45
CA SER A 25 -10.51 10.27 -4.11
C SER A 25 -11.29 9.28 -3.22
N PHE A 26 -10.56 8.45 -2.46
CA PHE A 26 -11.11 7.47 -1.54
C PHE A 26 -12.08 8.10 -0.54
N GLU A 27 -11.78 9.31 -0.06
CA GLU A 27 -12.62 10.05 0.87
C GLU A 27 -14.01 10.36 0.29
N LYS A 28 -14.11 10.54 -1.03
CA LYS A 28 -15.37 10.79 -1.77
C LYS A 28 -16.12 9.51 -2.16
N ILE A 29 -15.54 8.33 -1.91
CA ILE A 29 -16.23 7.05 -2.11
C ILE A 29 -17.18 6.81 -0.94
N THR A 30 -18.40 6.39 -1.24
CA THR A 30 -19.41 6.02 -0.23
C THR A 30 -19.70 4.52 -0.29
N VAL A 31 -20.27 3.97 0.79
CA VAL A 31 -20.79 2.58 0.79
C VAL A 31 -21.83 2.37 -0.30
N ARG A 32 -22.60 3.41 -0.65
CA ARG A 32 -23.54 3.39 -1.76
C ARG A 32 -22.85 3.19 -3.10
N ASP A 33 -21.79 3.95 -3.38
CA ASP A 33 -21.01 3.79 -4.61
C ASP A 33 -20.45 2.38 -4.72
N LEU A 34 -19.89 1.85 -3.62
CA LEU A 34 -19.34 0.50 -3.55
C LEU A 34 -20.40 -0.55 -3.84
N CYS A 35 -21.54 -0.48 -3.17
CA CYS A 35 -22.65 -1.42 -3.35
C CYS A 35 -23.20 -1.36 -4.79
N GLN A 36 -23.32 -0.16 -5.35
CA GLN A 36 -23.78 0.04 -6.72
C GLN A 36 -22.79 -0.55 -7.75
N ARG A 37 -21.50 -0.28 -7.61
CA ARG A 37 -20.44 -0.81 -8.48
C ARG A 37 -20.30 -2.32 -8.37
N ALA A 38 -20.44 -2.86 -7.16
CA ALA A 38 -20.38 -4.29 -6.88
C ALA A 38 -21.66 -5.07 -7.24
N HIS A 39 -22.75 -4.37 -7.60
CA HIS A 39 -24.09 -4.96 -7.75
C HIS A 39 -24.54 -5.75 -6.49
N LEU A 40 -24.27 -5.21 -5.30
CA LEU A 40 -24.63 -5.79 -4.02
C LEU A 40 -25.59 -4.89 -3.25
N ASN A 41 -26.44 -5.50 -2.42
CA ASN A 41 -27.27 -4.75 -1.48
C ASN A 41 -26.42 -4.19 -0.34
N HIS A 42 -26.80 -3.04 0.20
CA HIS A 42 -26.16 -2.45 1.39
C HIS A 42 -26.11 -3.42 2.58
N SER A 43 -27.17 -4.19 2.82
CA SER A 43 -27.21 -5.21 3.86
C SER A 43 -26.16 -6.31 3.67
N THR A 44 -25.71 -6.54 2.44
CA THR A 44 -24.63 -7.50 2.14
C THR A 44 -23.27 -6.92 2.52
N PHE A 45 -23.03 -5.64 2.23
CA PHE A 45 -21.82 -4.94 2.68
C PHE A 45 -21.74 -4.91 4.22
N TYR A 46 -22.81 -4.47 4.88
CA TYR A 46 -22.85 -4.32 6.35
C TYR A 46 -22.80 -5.64 7.11
N ARG A 47 -22.97 -6.78 6.44
CA ARG A 47 -22.73 -8.10 7.04
C ARG A 47 -21.24 -8.40 7.23
N GLN A 48 -20.36 -7.73 6.48
CA GLN A 48 -18.91 -7.97 6.50
C GLN A 48 -18.12 -6.78 7.02
N TYR A 49 -18.58 -5.55 6.74
CA TYR A 49 -17.84 -4.32 7.06
C TYR A 49 -18.78 -3.25 7.61
N HIS A 50 -18.38 -2.56 8.66
CA HIS A 50 -19.16 -1.45 9.23
C HIS A 50 -19.01 -0.17 8.40
N ASN A 51 -17.89 -0.01 7.69
CA ASN A 51 -17.59 1.16 6.88
C ASN A 51 -16.58 0.83 5.77
N LYS A 52 -16.34 1.77 4.85
CA LYS A 52 -15.41 1.60 3.72
C LYS A 52 -13.94 1.43 4.14
N TYR A 53 -13.56 1.92 5.31
CA TYR A 53 -12.18 1.79 5.82
C TYR A 53 -11.90 0.35 6.25
N GLU A 54 -12.89 -0.35 6.83
CA GLU A 54 -12.75 -1.78 7.15
C GLU A 54 -12.55 -2.63 5.90
N LEU A 55 -13.29 -2.34 4.82
CA LEU A 55 -13.04 -2.97 3.53
C LEU A 55 -11.63 -2.68 3.03
N LEU A 56 -11.20 -1.41 3.07
CA LEU A 56 -9.85 -1.03 2.66
C LEU A 56 -8.79 -1.80 3.47
N MET A 57 -8.92 -1.86 4.79
CA MET A 57 -8.00 -2.58 5.68
C MET A 57 -7.94 -4.07 5.38
N ASP A 58 -9.06 -4.69 5.03
CA ASP A 58 -9.12 -6.12 4.68
C ASP A 58 -8.40 -6.43 3.36
N ILE A 59 -8.45 -5.53 2.37
CA ILE A 59 -7.83 -5.75 1.05
C ILE A 59 -6.39 -5.24 0.96
N LEU A 60 -5.99 -4.35 1.86
CA LEU A 60 -4.70 -3.67 1.78
C LEU A 60 -3.48 -4.60 1.84
N PRO A 61 -3.45 -5.68 2.64
CA PRO A 61 -2.33 -6.62 2.62
C PRO A 61 -2.09 -7.25 1.24
N GLU A 62 -3.15 -7.61 0.51
CA GLU A 62 -3.05 -8.16 -0.85
C GLU A 62 -2.51 -7.12 -1.84
N PHE A 63 -2.90 -5.86 -1.67
CA PHE A 63 -2.38 -4.76 -2.47
C PHE A 63 -0.89 -4.52 -2.22
N ILE A 64 -0.48 -4.49 -0.95
CA ILE A 64 0.93 -4.38 -0.55
C ILE A 64 1.70 -5.58 -1.08
N GLU A 65 1.15 -6.79 -1.00
CA GLU A 65 1.81 -7.98 -1.52
C GLU A 65 2.12 -7.86 -3.02
N ASN A 66 1.19 -7.32 -3.82
CA ASN A 66 1.44 -7.06 -5.23
C ASN A 66 2.59 -6.06 -5.46
N VAL A 67 2.70 -5.00 -4.64
CA VAL A 67 3.82 -4.04 -4.69
C VAL A 67 5.15 -4.73 -4.37
N PHE A 68 5.13 -5.64 -3.39
CA PHE A 68 6.33 -6.30 -2.89
C PHE A 68 6.65 -7.64 -3.58
N SER A 69 5.86 -8.06 -4.57
CA SER A 69 5.93 -9.40 -5.20
C SER A 69 7.14 -9.64 -6.11
N GLY A 70 8.01 -8.64 -6.30
CA GLY A 70 9.18 -8.77 -7.17
C GLY A 70 10.27 -9.68 -6.61
N GLU A 71 11.01 -10.33 -7.52
CA GLU A 71 12.22 -11.08 -7.20
C GLU A 71 13.42 -10.14 -7.26
N TRP A 72 13.80 -9.57 -6.12
CA TRP A 72 14.92 -8.63 -6.04
C TRP A 72 16.11 -9.24 -5.32
N THR A 73 17.31 -8.90 -5.79
CA THR A 73 18.58 -9.33 -5.19
C THR A 73 19.22 -8.25 -4.34
N ASN A 74 18.82 -6.99 -4.51
CA ASN A 74 19.33 -5.84 -3.77
C ASN A 74 18.27 -4.74 -3.58
N SER A 75 18.55 -3.79 -2.70
CA SER A 75 17.63 -2.69 -2.34
C SER A 75 17.39 -1.70 -3.49
N GLU A 76 18.31 -1.56 -4.44
CA GLU A 76 18.13 -0.72 -5.62
C GLU A 76 17.09 -1.30 -6.58
N GLU A 77 17.18 -2.60 -6.90
CA GLU A 77 16.17 -3.31 -7.70
C GLU A 77 14.79 -3.20 -7.07
N MET A 78 14.71 -3.41 -5.75
CA MET A 78 13.46 -3.26 -4.99
C MET A 78 12.91 -1.84 -5.11
N LEU A 79 13.72 -0.82 -4.84
CA LEU A 79 13.28 0.58 -4.91
C LEU A 79 12.79 0.93 -6.32
N ARG A 80 13.58 0.61 -7.34
CA ARG A 80 13.21 0.88 -8.75
C ARG A 80 11.91 0.20 -9.14
N SER A 81 11.70 -1.05 -8.71
CA SER A 81 10.46 -1.77 -8.97
C SER A 81 9.25 -1.12 -8.29
N ILE A 82 9.38 -0.70 -7.03
CA ILE A 82 8.30 0.00 -6.29
C ILE A 82 7.98 1.34 -6.96
N LEU A 83 8.99 2.09 -7.39
CA LEU A 83 8.82 3.38 -8.07
C LEU A 83 8.19 3.23 -9.45
N ALA A 84 8.58 2.20 -10.22
CA ALA A 84 7.95 1.87 -11.50
C ALA A 84 6.46 1.52 -11.32
N TRP A 85 6.16 0.64 -10.37
CA TRP A 85 4.77 0.32 -10.02
C TRP A 85 3.98 1.56 -9.58
N THR A 86 4.61 2.47 -8.85
CA THR A 86 3.99 3.74 -8.41
C THR A 86 3.63 4.64 -9.59
N GLU A 87 4.50 4.72 -10.61
CA GLU A 87 4.26 5.51 -11.82
C GLU A 87 3.06 4.96 -12.62
N ASP A 88 3.00 3.64 -12.76
CA ASP A 88 1.91 2.93 -13.43
C ASP A 88 0.58 3.10 -12.69
N ASN A 89 0.62 3.15 -11.35
CA ASN A 89 -0.56 3.23 -10.48
C ASN A 89 -0.78 4.63 -9.87
N ARG A 90 -0.17 5.68 -10.41
CA ARG A 90 -0.13 7.02 -9.79
C ARG A 90 -1.52 7.61 -9.47
N ILE A 91 -2.52 7.31 -10.29
CA ILE A 91 -3.90 7.81 -10.05
C ILE A 91 -4.47 7.16 -8.80
N VAL A 92 -4.27 5.85 -8.64
CA VAL A 92 -4.68 5.08 -7.46
C VAL A 92 -3.94 5.58 -6.23
N VAL A 93 -2.61 5.70 -6.31
CA VAL A 93 -1.78 6.22 -5.22
C VAL A 93 -2.25 7.61 -4.82
N ARG A 94 -2.44 8.53 -5.77
CA ARG A 94 -2.97 9.86 -5.50
C ARG A 94 -4.37 9.79 -4.90
N ASN A 95 -5.29 9.03 -5.46
CA ASN A 95 -6.68 9.04 -5.00
C ASN A 95 -6.85 8.33 -3.65
N LEU A 96 -5.98 7.38 -3.29
CA LEU A 96 -5.92 6.80 -1.94
C LEU A 96 -5.26 7.73 -0.93
N LEU A 97 -4.24 8.49 -1.34
CA LEU A 97 -3.31 9.15 -0.41
C LEU A 97 -3.33 10.69 -0.44
N ALA A 98 -3.94 11.34 -1.43
CA ALA A 98 -3.86 12.79 -1.64
C ALA A 98 -4.69 13.60 -0.63
N GLU A 99 -5.66 12.98 0.04
CA GLU A 99 -6.40 13.60 1.13
C GLU A 99 -5.87 13.04 2.46
N ILE A 100 -4.68 13.52 2.88
CA ILE A 100 -3.98 13.16 4.13
C ILE A 100 -4.81 13.55 5.40
N ASP A 101 -5.97 14.16 5.24
CA ASP A 101 -6.81 14.60 6.36
C ASP A 101 -7.38 13.44 7.20
N SER A 102 -7.48 12.24 6.63
CA SER A 102 -7.74 11.02 7.41
C SER A 102 -6.42 10.47 7.94
N MET A 103 -5.98 10.97 9.10
CA MET A 103 -4.90 10.35 9.92
C MET A 103 -5.08 8.83 10.08
N THR A 104 -6.31 8.34 9.93
CA THR A 104 -6.65 6.91 10.00
C THR A 104 -6.16 6.13 8.77
N THR A 105 -6.45 6.57 7.54
CA THR A 105 -6.02 5.84 6.32
C THR A 105 -4.50 5.75 6.27
N TYR A 106 -3.81 6.86 6.53
CA TYR A 106 -2.35 6.92 6.61
C TYR A 106 -1.79 5.96 7.68
N ARG A 107 -2.31 6.00 8.90
CA ARG A 107 -1.84 5.13 9.99
C ARG A 107 -2.04 3.64 9.69
N GLU A 108 -3.18 3.26 9.13
CA GLU A 108 -3.43 1.85 8.80
C GLU A 108 -2.55 1.37 7.65
N LEU A 109 -2.24 2.24 6.68
CA LEU A 109 -1.26 1.96 5.63
C LEU A 109 0.14 1.71 6.20
N LEU A 110 0.61 2.61 7.06
CA LEU A 110 1.89 2.44 7.73
C LEU A 110 1.92 1.15 8.55
N ARG A 111 0.85 0.85 9.29
CA ARG A 111 0.74 -0.37 10.07
C ARG A 111 0.84 -1.60 9.20
N ALA A 112 0.07 -1.68 8.11
CA ALA A 112 0.06 -2.82 7.21
C ALA A 112 1.43 -3.04 6.53
N VAL A 113 2.09 -1.97 6.08
CA VAL A 113 3.45 -2.06 5.51
C VAL A 113 4.47 -2.48 6.57
N SER A 114 4.35 -1.99 7.81
CA SER A 114 5.23 -2.39 8.91
C SER A 114 5.06 -3.87 9.27
N GLU A 115 3.81 -4.34 9.31
CA GLU A 115 3.47 -5.75 9.53
C GLU A 115 4.04 -6.62 8.39
N GLN A 116 3.95 -6.17 7.14
CA GLN A 116 4.56 -6.83 5.99
C GLN A 116 6.08 -6.96 6.14
N ILE A 117 6.76 -5.87 6.54
CA ILE A 117 8.21 -5.84 6.77
C ILE A 117 8.61 -6.85 7.87
N LEU A 118 7.86 -6.92 8.96
CA LEU A 118 8.18 -7.78 10.11
C LEU A 118 7.86 -9.26 9.86
N SER A 119 6.72 -9.54 9.23
CA SER A 119 6.23 -10.90 9.01
C SER A 119 6.92 -11.60 7.84
N ASN A 120 7.55 -10.84 6.94
CA ASN A 120 8.24 -11.33 5.75
C ASN A 120 7.50 -12.46 5.02
N PRO A 121 6.22 -12.27 4.66
CA PRO A 121 5.47 -13.32 4.00
C PRO A 121 5.97 -13.51 2.55
N ILE A 122 6.62 -12.49 1.99
CA ILE A 122 7.25 -12.52 0.67
C ILE A 122 8.69 -12.96 0.84
N GLN A 123 9.01 -14.16 0.38
CA GLN A 123 10.31 -14.79 0.57
C GLN A 123 11.30 -14.43 -0.55
N ASN A 124 11.54 -13.14 -0.78
CA ASN A 124 12.67 -12.72 -1.62
C ASN A 124 13.89 -12.37 -0.75
N THR A 125 15.08 -12.40 -1.38
CA THR A 125 16.37 -12.23 -0.68
C THR A 125 16.46 -10.91 0.09
N VAL A 126 15.90 -9.83 -0.44
CA VAL A 126 15.99 -8.49 0.16
C VAL A 126 15.04 -8.37 1.35
N THR A 127 13.78 -8.78 1.19
CA THR A 127 12.76 -8.71 2.25
C THR A 127 13.11 -9.65 3.41
N SER A 128 13.67 -10.83 3.14
CA SER A 128 14.15 -11.73 4.19
C SER A 128 15.32 -11.15 4.98
N THR A 129 16.31 -10.60 4.29
CA THR A 129 17.49 -10.00 4.95
C THR A 129 17.08 -8.81 5.81
N LEU A 130 16.16 -7.99 5.29
CA LEU A 130 15.65 -6.83 6.00
C LEU A 130 14.87 -7.24 7.26
N ALA A 131 13.93 -8.17 7.13
CA ALA A 131 13.11 -8.65 8.24
C ALA A 131 13.97 -9.29 9.34
N ASP A 132 14.92 -10.16 8.98
CA ASP A 132 15.85 -10.78 9.93
C ASP A 132 16.69 -9.74 10.68
N THR A 133 17.14 -8.70 9.96
CA THR A 133 17.94 -7.62 10.53
C THR A 133 17.12 -6.81 11.53
N ILE A 134 15.92 -6.39 11.16
CA ILE A 134 15.02 -5.62 12.02
C ILE A 134 14.60 -6.43 13.25
N ASN A 135 14.22 -7.71 13.07
CA ASN A 135 13.75 -8.58 14.14
C ASN A 135 14.81 -8.85 15.23
N ARG A 136 16.09 -8.62 14.93
CA ARG A 136 17.21 -8.73 15.90
C ARG A 136 17.52 -7.43 16.65
N MET A 137 16.87 -6.32 16.29
CA MET A 137 17.08 -5.03 16.95
C MET A 137 16.33 -4.94 18.28
N TYR A 138 16.67 -3.94 19.10
CA TYR A 138 16.04 -3.73 20.40
C TYR A 138 14.58 -3.25 20.29
N PHE A 139 14.23 -2.51 19.23
CA PHE A 139 12.88 -1.96 18.99
C PHE A 139 12.37 -2.30 17.57
N PRO A 140 12.17 -3.59 17.22
CA PRO A 140 11.88 -4.02 15.85
C PRO A 140 10.63 -3.34 15.27
N LYS A 141 9.57 -3.22 16.07
CA LYS A 141 8.31 -2.60 15.65
C LYS A 141 8.47 -1.12 15.29
N LEU A 142 9.16 -0.36 16.14
CA LEU A 142 9.37 1.08 15.91
C LEU A 142 10.26 1.31 14.68
N VAL A 143 11.28 0.46 14.49
CA VAL A 143 12.15 0.53 13.31
C VAL A 143 11.34 0.23 12.04
N ALA A 144 10.51 -0.81 12.04
CA ALA A 144 9.64 -1.13 10.89
C ALA A 144 8.67 0.01 10.58
N GLU A 145 8.05 0.64 11.59
CA GLU A 145 7.16 1.81 11.42
C GLU A 145 7.89 3.01 10.80
N ASN A 146 9.11 3.30 11.24
CA ASN A 146 9.94 4.36 10.66
C ASN A 146 10.31 4.07 9.20
N MET A 147 10.66 2.82 8.90
CA MET A 147 10.97 2.41 7.52
C MET A 147 9.73 2.48 6.61
N ALA A 148 8.58 2.00 7.08
CA ALA A 148 7.31 2.13 6.37
C ALA A 148 6.97 3.60 6.12
N THR A 149 7.22 4.47 7.10
CA THR A 149 7.01 5.92 6.97
C THR A 149 7.89 6.53 5.89
N LEU A 150 9.20 6.23 5.89
CA LEU A 150 10.12 6.74 4.89
C LEU A 150 9.76 6.24 3.48
N MET A 151 9.48 4.95 3.33
CA MET A 151 9.07 4.36 2.04
C MET A 151 7.76 4.95 1.54
N PHE A 152 6.78 5.14 2.43
CA PHE A 152 5.54 5.80 2.08
C PHE A 152 5.76 7.22 1.57
N GLN A 153 6.62 8.00 2.23
CA GLN A 153 6.95 9.35 1.76
C GLN A 153 7.64 9.33 0.41
N VAL A 154 8.55 8.38 0.16
CA VAL A 154 9.20 8.22 -1.15
C VAL A 154 8.17 7.95 -2.25
N VAL A 155 7.25 7.01 -2.04
CA VAL A 155 6.17 6.69 -2.98
C VAL A 155 5.24 7.88 -3.21
N LEU A 156 4.83 8.56 -2.15
CA LEU A 156 3.94 9.72 -2.23
C LEU A 156 4.57 10.89 -2.99
N GLN A 157 5.85 11.18 -2.72
CA GLN A 157 6.57 12.21 -3.48
C GLN A 157 6.70 11.78 -4.94
N TRP A 158 7.10 10.55 -5.22
CA TRP A 158 7.29 10.05 -6.59
C TRP A 158 6.03 10.14 -7.45
N ALA A 159 4.86 9.88 -6.86
CA ALA A 159 3.57 10.02 -7.56
C ALA A 159 3.26 11.48 -7.98
N ASP A 160 3.90 12.47 -7.35
CA ASP A 160 3.80 13.89 -7.70
C ASP A 160 4.83 14.27 -8.79
N GLN A 161 4.45 14.01 -10.04
CA GLN A 161 5.31 14.25 -11.22
C GLN A 161 5.71 15.71 -11.42
N SER A 162 5.04 16.67 -10.77
CA SER A 162 5.42 18.09 -10.86
C SER A 162 6.82 18.36 -10.29
N LYS A 163 7.32 17.47 -9.42
CA LYS A 163 8.61 17.61 -8.73
C LYS A 163 9.79 17.04 -9.51
N PHE A 164 9.57 16.12 -10.45
CA PHE A 164 10.64 15.33 -11.05
C PHE A 164 10.71 15.49 -12.57
N THR A 165 11.75 16.18 -13.04
CA THR A 165 12.24 16.01 -14.41
C THR A 165 13.00 14.68 -14.52
N GLU A 166 13.17 14.14 -15.74
CA GLU A 166 13.91 12.87 -15.95
C GLU A 166 15.30 12.87 -15.29
N ALA A 167 16.05 13.97 -15.43
CA ALA A 167 17.37 14.12 -14.78
C ALA A 167 17.31 14.17 -13.24
N LYS A 168 16.20 14.65 -12.66
CA LYS A 168 15.99 14.69 -11.21
C LYS A 168 15.53 13.34 -10.64
N ARG A 169 14.89 12.49 -11.46
CA ARG A 169 14.43 11.15 -11.07
C ARG A 169 15.59 10.26 -10.65
N GLU A 170 16.61 10.13 -11.50
CA GLU A 170 17.79 9.31 -11.19
C GLU A 170 18.59 9.87 -10.01
N ALA A 171 18.72 11.19 -9.90
CA ALA A 171 19.38 11.82 -8.74
C ALA A 171 18.64 11.51 -7.43
N TYR A 172 17.31 11.57 -7.44
CA TYR A 172 16.48 11.27 -6.27
C TYR A 172 16.60 9.80 -5.84
N ILE A 173 16.56 8.86 -6.79
CA ILE A 173 16.77 7.43 -6.50
C ILE A 173 18.14 7.22 -5.83
N ALA A 174 19.19 7.81 -6.39
CA ALA A 174 20.54 7.71 -5.83
C ALA A 174 20.62 8.29 -4.40
N ASP A 175 19.97 9.43 -4.14
CA ASP A 175 19.94 10.05 -2.81
C ASP A 175 19.17 9.19 -1.80
N VAL A 176 18.03 8.60 -2.19
CA VAL A 176 17.27 7.68 -1.32
C VAL A 176 18.12 6.45 -0.98
N LEU A 177 18.81 5.84 -1.95
CA LEU A 177 19.65 4.66 -1.72
C LEU A 177 20.83 4.95 -0.78
N ARG A 178 21.41 6.14 -0.85
CA ARG A 178 22.48 6.57 0.07
C ARG A 178 22.04 6.60 1.52
N LEU A 179 20.77 6.90 1.82
CA LEU A 179 20.25 6.91 3.19
C LEU A 179 20.34 5.52 3.85
N PHE A 180 20.32 4.45 3.06
CA PHE A 180 20.35 3.06 3.55
C PHE A 180 21.76 2.43 3.54
N GLN A 181 22.79 3.19 3.17
CA GLN A 181 24.20 2.75 3.15
C GLN A 181 25.06 3.42 4.23
N LEU A 182 24.49 4.31 5.04
CA LEU A 182 25.12 5.02 6.16
C LEU A 182 24.88 4.28 7.49
#